data_AF-A0A8T4D9G0-F1
#
_entry.id   AF-A0A8T4D9G0-F1
#
_cell.length_a   1.000
_cell.length_b   1.000
_cell.length_c   1.000
_cell.angle_alpha   90.00
_cell.angle_beta   90.00
_cell.angle_gamma   90.00
#
_symmetry.space_group_name_H-M   'P 1'
#
loop_
_entity.id
_entity.type
_entity.pdbx_description
1 polymer ?
#
loop_
_entity_poly.entity_id
_entity_poly.type
_entity_poly.pdbx_seq_one_letter_code
_entity_poly.pdbx_strand_id
1 'polypeptide(L)'
;MVPWIGQEFVESDAKALGTYIAALILRFRVRYRTDMSVLSTDMELWETRIKPYVALLLHDPAELRDAVAAGKRFLKAFVQQTSIEEYDTVIDDLELAYYETFKAAYLRHVNRSALNGTIAGSSAPKLVSEFIRDVATNRFSKGRTTMMGSTILVSPVAELIQLCNFSHEDATSFLDILRDAGIMFLDIVPAPVLEAEFVESLG
;
A
#
# COMPACT_ATOMS: atom_id res chain seq x y z
N MET A 1 -5.31 15.11 -14.94
CA MET A 1 -5.04 15.94 -13.74
C MET A 1 -6.35 16.27 -13.10
N VAL A 2 -6.59 15.71 -11.91
CA VAL A 2 -7.85 15.86 -11.18
C VAL A 2 -7.90 17.27 -10.56
N PRO A 3 -8.81 18.16 -10.98
CA PRO A 3 -8.74 19.59 -10.65
C PRO A 3 -8.84 19.92 -9.15
N TRP A 4 -9.39 19.01 -8.35
CA TRP A 4 -9.62 19.21 -6.92
C TRP A 4 -8.53 18.60 -6.02
N ILE A 5 -7.59 17.82 -6.58
CA ILE A 5 -6.49 17.25 -5.82
C ILE A 5 -5.37 18.29 -5.75
N GLY A 6 -5.44 19.10 -4.70
CA GLY A 6 -4.46 20.15 -4.45
C GLY A 6 -3.21 19.68 -3.71
N GLN A 7 -2.21 20.56 -3.68
CA GLN A 7 -0.91 20.32 -3.06
C GLN A 7 -1.02 20.05 -1.55
N GLU A 8 -2.10 20.48 -0.90
CA GLU A 8 -2.32 20.30 0.55
C GLU A 8 -2.36 18.82 1.00
N PHE A 9 -2.60 17.90 0.06
CA PHE A 9 -2.61 16.45 0.33
C PHE A 9 -1.21 15.81 0.27
N VAL A 10 -0.23 16.53 -0.27
CA VAL A 10 1.11 16.01 -0.58
C VAL A 10 2.25 16.98 -0.20
N GLU A 11 1.94 18.05 0.52
CA GLU A 11 2.90 19.11 0.89
C GLU A 11 3.99 18.67 1.88
N SER A 12 3.80 17.54 2.55
CA SER A 12 4.80 16.92 3.41
C SER A 12 4.80 15.40 3.23
N ASP A 13 5.90 14.75 3.62
CA ASP A 13 6.05 13.30 3.50
C ASP A 13 4.93 12.54 4.23
N ALA A 14 4.60 12.94 5.45
CA ALA A 14 3.51 12.34 6.22
C ALA A 14 2.16 12.46 5.47
N LYS A 15 1.85 13.62 4.91
CA LYS A 15 0.60 13.84 4.18
C LYS A 15 0.55 13.04 2.88
N ALA A 16 1.65 13.06 2.12
CA ALA A 16 1.79 12.27 0.90
C ALA A 16 1.58 10.77 1.18
N LEU A 17 2.21 10.26 2.25
CA LEU A 17 2.03 8.87 2.67
C LEU A 17 0.58 8.55 3.06
N GLY A 18 -0.03 9.40 3.89
CA GLY A 18 -1.42 9.23 4.32
C GLY A 18 -2.42 9.24 3.16
N THR A 19 -2.22 10.14 2.20
CA THR A 19 -3.00 10.22 0.96
C THR A 19 -2.80 8.99 0.09
N TYR A 20 -1.55 8.54 -0.07
CA TYR A 20 -1.23 7.36 -0.88
C TYR A 20 -1.87 6.09 -0.32
N ILE A 21 -1.73 5.83 0.98
CA ILE A 21 -2.35 4.68 1.65
C ILE A 21 -3.89 4.74 1.53
N ALA A 22 -4.49 5.92 1.68
CA ALA A 22 -5.93 6.10 1.51
C ALA A 22 -6.39 5.77 0.08
N ALA A 23 -5.64 6.21 -0.94
CA ALA A 23 -5.92 5.92 -2.35
C ALA A 23 -5.84 4.41 -2.65
N LEU A 24 -4.83 3.71 -2.12
CA LEU A 24 -4.70 2.26 -2.28
C LEU A 24 -5.82 1.49 -1.58
N ILE A 25 -6.24 1.92 -0.38
CA ILE A 25 -7.39 1.32 0.32
C ILE A 25 -8.66 1.50 -0.50
N LEU A 26 -8.89 2.70 -1.05
CA LEU A 26 -9.99 2.93 -1.99
C LEU A 26 -9.90 1.94 -3.16
N ARG A 27 -8.77 1.91 -3.87
CA ARG A 27 -8.61 1.08 -5.06
C ARG A 27 -8.90 -0.40 -4.80
N PHE A 28 -8.40 -0.94 -3.69
CA PHE A 28 -8.35 -2.39 -3.52
C PHE A 28 -9.37 -2.95 -2.53
N ARG A 29 -9.75 -2.17 -1.51
CA ARG A 29 -10.54 -2.68 -0.37
C ARG A 29 -11.95 -2.11 -0.29
N VAL A 30 -12.22 -1.02 -1.00
CA VAL A 30 -13.53 -0.37 -1.00
C VAL A 30 -14.30 -0.76 -2.25
N ARG A 31 -15.50 -1.28 -2.04
CA ARG A 31 -16.48 -1.52 -3.10
C ARG A 31 -17.34 -0.27 -3.21
N TYR A 32 -17.02 0.60 -4.17
CA TYR A 32 -17.66 1.91 -4.29
C TYR A 32 -19.19 1.88 -4.19
N ARG A 33 -19.84 0.94 -4.91
CA ARG A 33 -21.31 0.80 -4.93
C ARG A 33 -21.94 0.49 -3.58
N THR A 34 -21.26 -0.25 -2.72
CA THR A 34 -21.84 -0.74 -1.46
C THR A 34 -21.33 0.02 -0.25
N ASP A 35 -20.10 0.50 -0.32
CA ASP A 35 -19.41 1.00 0.85
C ASP A 35 -19.50 2.52 0.92
N MET A 36 -19.66 3.24 -0.21
CA MET A 36 -19.58 4.71 -0.22
C MET A 36 -20.67 5.42 0.56
N SER A 37 -21.88 4.86 0.61
CA SER A 37 -22.97 5.45 1.40
C SER A 37 -22.62 5.48 2.89
N VAL A 38 -22.07 4.38 3.41
CA VAL A 38 -21.59 4.26 4.79
C VAL A 38 -20.36 5.15 5.02
N LEU A 39 -19.46 5.19 4.03
CA LEU A 39 -18.22 5.94 4.10
C LEU A 39 -18.40 7.46 3.92
N SER A 40 -19.55 7.89 3.38
CA SER A 40 -19.91 9.30 3.26
C SER A 40 -20.44 9.90 4.57
N THR A 41 -20.86 9.05 5.51
CA THR A 41 -21.48 9.47 6.78
C THR A 41 -20.58 9.31 7.99
N ASP A 42 -19.71 8.30 8.02
CA ASP A 42 -18.83 7.99 9.15
C ASP A 42 -17.35 8.21 8.82
N MET A 43 -16.83 9.39 9.16
CA MET A 43 -15.41 9.72 8.98
C MET A 43 -14.48 9.08 10.02
N GLU A 44 -15.02 8.57 11.14
CA GLU A 44 -14.23 7.83 12.13
C GLU A 44 -13.95 6.41 11.62
N LEU A 45 -14.87 5.83 10.86
CA LEU A 45 -14.65 4.58 10.15
C LEU A 45 -13.45 4.64 9.20
N TRP A 46 -13.21 5.79 8.56
CA TRP A 46 -12.02 5.97 7.71
C TRP A 46 -10.72 6.01 8.51
N GLU A 47 -10.75 6.67 9.67
CA GLU A 47 -9.59 6.69 10.55
C GLU A 47 -9.21 5.29 11.02
N THR A 48 -10.18 4.50 11.47
CA THR A 48 -9.96 3.12 11.92
C THR A 48 -9.45 2.21 10.79
N ARG A 49 -9.76 2.53 9.53
CA ARG A 49 -9.25 1.81 8.35
C ARG A 49 -7.86 2.26 7.92
N ILE A 50 -7.53 3.55 7.97
CA ILE A 50 -6.23 4.05 7.50
C ILE A 50 -5.15 3.88 8.56
N LYS A 51 -5.46 4.27 9.80
CA LYS A 51 -4.50 4.43 10.88
C LYS A 51 -3.65 3.18 11.15
N PRO A 52 -4.21 1.95 11.15
CA PRO A 52 -3.40 0.76 11.37
C PRO A 52 -2.28 0.61 10.34
N TYR A 53 -2.51 0.96 9.08
CA TYR A 53 -1.52 0.80 8.01
C TYR A 53 -0.51 1.94 7.99
N VAL A 54 -0.95 3.17 8.26
CA VAL A 54 -0.01 4.30 8.38
C VAL A 54 0.89 4.10 9.60
N ALA A 55 0.38 3.55 10.70
CA ALA A 55 1.16 3.28 11.91
C ALA A 55 2.24 2.19 11.75
N LEU A 56 2.16 1.35 10.70
CA LEU A 56 3.23 0.43 10.33
C LEU A 56 4.48 1.18 9.81
N LEU A 57 4.26 2.34 9.16
CA LEU A 57 5.29 3.11 8.48
C LEU A 57 5.73 4.34 9.30
N LEU A 58 4.80 4.96 10.04
CA LEU A 58 5.04 6.15 10.85
C LEU A 58 4.93 5.83 12.34
N HIS A 59 6.06 5.91 13.02
CA HIS A 59 6.15 5.74 14.47
C HIS A 59 6.14 7.07 15.24
N ASP A 60 6.45 8.19 14.59
CA ASP A 60 6.32 9.51 15.20
C ASP A 60 4.83 9.87 15.38
N PRO A 61 4.36 10.17 16.61
CA PRO A 61 2.95 10.45 16.86
C PRO A 61 2.40 11.71 16.20
N ALA A 62 3.23 12.71 15.89
CA ALA A 62 2.81 13.92 15.21
C ALA A 62 2.66 13.64 13.70
N GLU A 63 3.66 13.02 13.07
CA GLU A 63 3.60 12.63 11.67
C GLU A 63 2.46 11.65 11.39
N LEU A 64 2.26 10.64 12.25
CA LEU A 64 1.14 9.71 12.14
C LEU A 64 -0.22 10.42 12.15
N ARG A 65 -0.38 11.43 13.02
CA ARG A 65 -1.61 12.22 13.10
C ARG A 65 -1.83 13.02 11.82
N ASP A 66 -0.78 13.64 11.30
CA ASP A 66 -0.84 14.45 10.09
C ASP A 66 -1.15 13.60 8.85
N ALA A 67 -0.52 12.42 8.75
CA ALA A 67 -0.79 11.45 7.69
C ALA A 67 -2.24 10.95 7.72
N VAL A 68 -2.72 10.55 8.89
CA VAL A 68 -4.12 10.11 9.07
C VAL A 68 -5.09 11.25 8.75
N ALA A 69 -4.81 12.47 9.19
CA ALA A 69 -5.64 13.63 8.89
C ALA A 69 -5.70 13.95 7.39
N ALA A 70 -4.56 13.88 6.69
CA ALA A 70 -4.50 14.06 5.24
C ALA A 70 -5.29 12.98 4.50
N GLY A 71 -5.08 11.70 4.85
CA GLY A 71 -5.84 10.59 4.27
C GLY A 71 -7.35 10.76 4.46
N LYS A 72 -7.81 11.13 5.66
CA LYS A 72 -9.24 11.41 5.93
C LYS A 72 -9.78 12.56 5.08
N ARG A 73 -9.04 13.67 4.99
CA ARG A 73 -9.46 14.84 4.19
C ARG A 73 -9.52 14.49 2.70
N PHE A 74 -8.53 13.74 2.21
CA PHE A 74 -8.51 13.25 0.84
C PHE A 74 -9.73 12.37 0.56
N LEU A 75 -10.01 11.38 1.40
CA LEU A 75 -11.18 10.50 1.23
C LEU A 75 -12.49 11.28 1.21
N LYS A 76 -12.64 12.26 2.10
CA LYS A 76 -13.82 13.13 2.12
C LYS A 76 -13.97 13.90 0.81
N ALA A 77 -12.89 14.51 0.32
CA ALA A 77 -12.90 15.22 -0.95
C ALA A 77 -13.20 14.27 -2.12
N PHE A 78 -12.58 13.09 -2.13
CA PHE A 78 -12.79 12.06 -3.14
C PHE A 78 -14.27 11.65 -3.24
N VAL A 79 -14.92 11.35 -2.10
CA VAL A 79 -16.35 11.00 -2.03
C VAL A 79 -17.24 12.12 -2.56
N GLN A 80 -16.87 13.38 -2.30
CA GLN A 80 -17.68 14.54 -2.68
C GLN A 80 -17.52 14.95 -4.14
N GLN A 81 -16.38 14.65 -4.75
CA GLN A 81 -15.97 15.22 -6.03
C GLN A 81 -15.86 14.19 -7.16
N THR A 82 -16.02 12.89 -6.88
CA THR A 82 -15.81 11.82 -7.86
C THR A 82 -17.10 11.06 -8.14
N SER A 83 -17.45 10.91 -9.41
CA SER A 83 -18.58 10.04 -9.78
C SER A 83 -18.18 8.56 -9.72
N ILE A 84 -19.17 7.66 -9.77
CA ILE A 84 -18.88 6.22 -9.81
C ILE A 84 -18.15 5.81 -11.10
N GLU A 85 -18.45 6.46 -12.22
CA GLU A 85 -17.83 6.21 -13.52
C GLU A 85 -16.36 6.65 -13.56
N GLU A 86 -16.01 7.67 -12.77
CA GLU A 86 -14.68 8.26 -12.71
C GLU A 86 -13.79 7.62 -11.65
N TYR A 87 -14.36 6.80 -10.76
CA TYR A 87 -13.69 6.26 -9.57
C TYR A 87 -12.30 5.71 -9.83
N ASP A 88 -12.20 4.78 -10.79
CA ASP A 88 -10.94 4.09 -11.08
C ASP A 88 -9.94 5.03 -11.76
N THR A 89 -10.42 5.89 -12.67
CA THR A 89 -9.59 6.85 -13.39
C THR A 89 -9.01 7.91 -12.47
N VAL A 90 -9.77 8.43 -11.51
CA VAL A 90 -9.31 9.48 -10.57
C VAL A 90 -8.18 8.98 -9.68
N ILE A 91 -8.23 7.70 -9.25
CA ILE A 91 -7.14 7.11 -8.46
C ILE A 91 -5.89 6.93 -9.32
N ASP A 92 -6.03 6.44 -10.55
CA ASP A 92 -4.91 6.27 -11.48
C ASP A 92 -4.29 7.63 -11.86
N ASP A 93 -5.11 8.66 -12.12
CA ASP A 93 -4.67 10.04 -12.37
C ASP A 93 -3.94 10.66 -11.16
N LEU A 94 -4.40 10.38 -9.94
CA LEU A 94 -3.76 10.82 -8.71
C LEU A 94 -2.38 10.19 -8.57
N GLU A 95 -2.28 8.86 -8.70
CA GLU A 95 -0.99 8.17 -8.64
C GLU A 95 -0.05 8.72 -9.70
N LEU A 96 -0.49 8.85 -10.96
CA LEU A 96 0.32 9.40 -12.06
C LEU A 96 0.83 10.82 -11.77
N ALA A 97 -0.02 11.69 -11.22
CA ALA A 97 0.34 13.09 -10.99
C ALA A 97 1.37 13.28 -9.86
N TYR A 98 1.35 12.40 -8.85
CA TYR A 98 2.14 12.57 -7.63
C TYR A 98 3.04 11.36 -7.30
N TYR A 99 3.26 10.47 -8.27
CA TYR A 99 3.96 9.21 -8.05
C TYR A 99 5.32 9.38 -7.39
N GLU A 100 6.16 10.29 -7.91
CA GLU A 100 7.49 10.51 -7.35
C GLU A 100 7.44 10.99 -5.89
N THR A 101 6.46 11.82 -5.54
CA THR A 101 6.24 12.26 -4.17
C THR A 101 5.79 11.10 -3.29
N PHE A 102 4.86 10.26 -3.77
CA PHE A 102 4.41 9.07 -3.05
C PHE A 102 5.53 8.04 -2.88
N LYS A 103 6.32 7.78 -3.93
CA LYS A 103 7.49 6.90 -3.92
C LYS A 103 8.48 7.35 -2.87
N ALA A 104 8.90 8.62 -2.91
CA ALA A 104 9.86 9.16 -1.97
C ALA A 104 9.36 9.09 -0.51
N ALA A 105 8.10 9.48 -0.27
CA ALA A 105 7.48 9.40 1.05
C ALA A 105 7.40 7.94 1.55
N TYR A 106 6.90 7.02 0.72
CA TYR A 106 6.71 5.62 1.09
C TYR A 106 8.04 4.92 1.39
N LEU A 107 9.02 5.02 0.49
CA LEU A 107 10.29 4.32 0.63
C LEU A 107 11.14 4.82 1.81
N ARG A 108 10.96 6.07 2.24
CA ARG A 108 11.62 6.61 3.44
C ARG A 108 11.20 5.85 4.71
N HIS A 109 10.00 5.29 4.73
CA HIS A 109 9.41 4.65 5.90
C HIS A 109 9.38 3.12 5.83
N VAL A 110 9.93 2.52 4.76
CA VAL A 110 10.13 1.06 4.69
C VAL A 110 11.11 0.63 5.78
N ASN A 111 10.66 -0.25 6.67
CA ASN A 111 11.46 -0.76 7.77
C ASN A 111 12.37 -1.90 7.30
N ARG A 112 13.51 -1.52 6.71
CA ARG A 112 14.54 -2.47 6.25
C ARG A 112 15.09 -3.36 7.37
N SER A 113 15.03 -2.91 8.63
CA SER A 113 15.53 -3.71 9.76
C SER A 113 14.66 -4.93 10.06
N ALA A 114 13.35 -4.86 9.75
CA ALA A 114 12.44 -6.00 9.86
C ALA A 114 12.72 -7.09 8.82
N LEU A 115 13.47 -6.79 7.77
CA LEU A 115 13.86 -7.77 6.75
C LEU A 115 15.07 -8.62 7.18
N ASN A 116 15.67 -8.36 8.35
CA ASN A 116 16.82 -9.13 8.82
C ASN A 116 16.39 -10.49 9.38
N GLY A 117 17.21 -11.52 9.14
CA GLY A 117 17.04 -12.85 9.74
C GLY A 117 16.79 -13.96 8.72
N THR A 118 16.11 -15.02 9.17
CA THR A 118 15.87 -16.22 8.38
C THR A 118 14.44 -16.72 8.51
N ILE A 119 13.88 -17.23 7.41
CA ILE A 119 12.54 -17.84 7.34
C ILE A 119 12.71 -19.18 6.61
N ALA A 120 12.14 -20.26 7.16
CA ALA A 120 12.31 -21.60 6.62
C ALA A 120 13.79 -21.96 6.29
N GLY A 121 14.72 -21.51 7.14
CA GLY A 121 16.17 -21.71 6.96
C GLY A 121 16.82 -20.89 5.84
N SER A 122 16.09 -20.02 5.15
CA SER A 122 16.57 -19.15 4.08
C SER A 122 16.70 -17.69 4.55
N SER A 123 17.60 -16.94 3.92
CA SER A 123 17.80 -15.51 4.20
C SER A 123 16.54 -14.70 3.85
N ALA A 124 16.01 -13.94 4.83
CA ALA A 124 14.80 -13.15 4.63
C ALA A 124 14.94 -12.09 3.52
N PRO A 125 16.02 -11.28 3.43
CA PRO A 125 16.18 -10.31 2.33
C PRO A 125 16.17 -10.95 0.95
N LYS A 126 16.78 -12.13 0.82
CA LYS A 126 16.78 -12.91 -0.43
C LYS A 126 15.37 -13.36 -0.81
N LEU A 127 14.63 -13.93 0.15
CA LEU A 127 13.23 -14.34 -0.06
C LEU A 127 12.33 -13.15 -0.41
N VAL A 128 12.53 -11.99 0.22
CA VAL A 128 11.78 -10.76 -0.07
C VAL A 128 12.06 -10.29 -1.50
N SER A 129 13.32 -10.31 -1.92
CA SER A 129 13.71 -9.91 -3.28
C SER A 129 13.15 -10.86 -4.33
N GLU A 130 13.15 -12.17 -4.06
CA GLU A 130 12.52 -13.18 -4.91
C GLU A 130 11.00 -13.00 -4.96
N PHE A 131 10.35 -12.78 -3.82
CA PHE A 131 8.93 -12.49 -3.73
C PHE A 131 8.54 -11.26 -4.56
N ILE A 132 9.26 -10.14 -4.41
CA ILE A 132 8.98 -8.92 -5.17
C ILE A 132 9.12 -9.18 -6.68
N ARG A 133 10.16 -9.91 -7.09
CA ARG A 133 10.36 -10.29 -8.50
C ARG A 133 9.24 -11.20 -9.01
N ASP A 134 8.80 -12.16 -8.22
CA ASP A 134 7.70 -13.07 -8.55
C ASP A 134 6.37 -12.31 -8.67
N VAL A 135 6.13 -11.32 -7.80
CA VAL A 135 5.01 -10.39 -7.95
C VAL A 135 5.17 -9.59 -9.23
N ALA A 136 6.30 -8.92 -9.48
CA ALA A 136 6.51 -8.10 -10.67
C ALA A 136 6.32 -8.88 -11.99
N THR A 137 6.74 -10.15 -12.02
CA THR A 137 6.66 -11.04 -13.19
C THR A 137 5.35 -11.83 -13.32
N ASN A 138 4.34 -11.54 -12.48
CA ASN A 138 3.03 -12.21 -12.47
C ASN A 138 3.07 -13.73 -12.15
N ARG A 139 4.05 -14.16 -11.35
CA ARG A 139 4.03 -15.52 -10.77
C ARG A 139 3.04 -15.64 -9.61
N PHE A 140 2.82 -14.55 -8.88
CA PHE A 140 1.69 -14.42 -7.96
C PHE A 140 0.44 -13.95 -8.68
N SER A 141 -0.70 -14.51 -8.28
CA SER A 141 -2.03 -14.17 -8.76
C SER A 141 -2.43 -12.80 -8.23
N LYS A 142 -2.64 -11.88 -9.17
CA LYS A 142 -3.02 -10.50 -8.89
C LYS A 142 -4.51 -10.31 -9.14
N GLY A 143 -5.15 -9.53 -8.28
CA GLY A 143 -6.49 -9.02 -8.51
C GLY A 143 -6.44 -7.80 -9.42
N ARG A 144 -6.68 -6.62 -8.84
CA ARG A 144 -6.52 -5.34 -9.53
C ARG A 144 -5.07 -4.84 -9.44
N THR A 145 -4.66 -4.06 -10.43
CA THR A 145 -3.38 -3.33 -10.46
C THR A 145 -3.65 -1.87 -10.86
N THR A 146 -2.94 -0.90 -10.28
CA THR A 146 -3.00 0.52 -10.71
C THR A 146 -2.08 0.76 -11.90
N MET A 147 -2.21 1.91 -12.56
CA MET A 147 -1.32 2.28 -13.66
C MET A 147 0.15 2.35 -13.26
N MET A 148 0.46 2.74 -12.01
CA MET A 148 1.85 2.76 -11.52
C MET A 148 2.35 1.40 -11.03
N GLY A 149 1.48 0.38 -10.97
CA GLY A 149 1.87 -1.01 -10.67
C GLY A 149 1.52 -1.50 -9.28
N SER A 150 0.90 -0.69 -8.41
CA SER A 150 0.42 -1.14 -7.10
C SER A 150 -0.59 -2.26 -7.32
N THR A 151 -0.52 -3.34 -6.55
CA THR A 151 -1.35 -4.54 -6.83
C THR A 151 -1.87 -5.20 -5.57
N ILE A 152 -3.06 -5.78 -5.64
CA ILE A 152 -3.57 -6.68 -4.59
C ILE A 152 -3.33 -8.15 -4.98
N LEU A 153 -2.85 -8.96 -4.06
CA LEU A 153 -2.67 -10.40 -4.22
C LEU A 153 -3.96 -11.14 -3.87
N VAL A 154 -4.26 -12.23 -4.59
CA VAL A 154 -5.53 -12.97 -4.42
C VAL A 154 -5.42 -14.03 -3.33
N SER A 155 -4.32 -14.78 -3.26
CA SER A 155 -4.16 -15.86 -2.29
C SER A 155 -2.70 -16.07 -1.87
N PRO A 156 -2.05 -15.02 -1.31
CA PRO A 156 -0.61 -15.02 -1.10
C PRO A 156 -0.11 -16.17 -0.21
N VAL A 157 -0.85 -16.58 0.82
CA VAL A 157 -0.47 -17.74 1.66
C VAL A 157 -0.45 -19.04 0.87
N ALA A 158 -1.51 -19.33 0.11
CA ALA A 158 -1.59 -20.56 -0.68
C ALA A 158 -0.50 -20.60 -1.77
N GLU A 159 -0.22 -19.45 -2.36
CA GLU A 159 0.81 -19.32 -3.39
C GLU A 159 2.23 -19.43 -2.82
N LEU A 160 2.50 -18.92 -1.62
CA LEU A 160 3.78 -19.15 -0.92
C LEU A 160 4.00 -20.64 -0.60
N ILE A 161 2.96 -21.34 -0.18
CA ILE A 161 3.03 -22.80 0.04
C ILE A 161 3.36 -23.51 -1.28
N GLN A 162 2.73 -23.12 -2.39
CA GLN A 162 2.92 -23.79 -3.68
C GLN A 162 4.25 -23.43 -4.36
N LEU A 163 4.63 -22.14 -4.37
CA LEU A 163 5.79 -21.61 -5.10
C LEU A 163 7.09 -21.76 -4.31
N CYS A 164 7.03 -21.61 -2.99
CA CYS A 164 8.20 -21.61 -2.10
C CYS A 164 8.30 -22.87 -1.23
N ASN A 165 7.33 -23.81 -1.34
CA ASN A 165 7.25 -25.02 -0.51
C ASN A 165 7.24 -24.70 1.00
N PHE A 166 6.67 -23.55 1.37
CA PHE A 166 6.54 -23.14 2.76
C PHE A 166 5.48 -23.97 3.48
N SER A 167 5.67 -24.18 4.79
CA SER A 167 4.56 -24.56 5.64
C SER A 167 3.56 -23.40 5.75
N HIS A 168 2.35 -23.67 6.22
CA HIS A 168 1.37 -22.60 6.46
C HIS A 168 1.88 -21.56 7.48
N GLU A 169 2.62 -22.02 8.49
CA GLU A 169 3.22 -21.18 9.53
C GLU A 169 4.32 -20.28 8.94
N ASP A 170 5.24 -20.85 8.15
CA ASP A 170 6.29 -20.08 7.47
C ASP A 170 5.71 -19.05 6.49
N ALA A 171 4.67 -19.44 5.73
CA ALA A 171 3.99 -18.52 4.82
C ALA A 171 3.33 -17.35 5.58
N THR A 172 2.68 -17.62 6.70
CA THR A 172 2.06 -16.59 7.53
C THR A 172 3.12 -15.67 8.14
N SER A 173 4.17 -16.25 8.74
CA SER A 173 5.29 -15.49 9.32
C SER A 173 6.01 -14.63 8.27
N PHE A 174 6.17 -15.13 7.04
CA PHE A 174 6.76 -14.35 5.97
C PHE A 174 5.90 -13.15 5.57
N LEU A 175 4.58 -13.33 5.42
CA LEU A 175 3.68 -12.22 5.14
C LEU A 175 3.68 -11.17 6.26
N ASP A 176 3.82 -11.59 7.52
CA ASP A 176 3.91 -10.66 8.64
C ASP A 176 5.20 -9.85 8.59
N ILE A 177 6.34 -10.48 8.25
CA ILE A 177 7.60 -9.76 8.00
C ILE A 177 7.46 -8.75 6.85
N LEU A 178 6.80 -9.12 5.76
CA LEU A 178 6.56 -8.20 4.64
C LEU A 178 5.68 -7.01 5.05
N ARG A 179 4.72 -7.22 5.98
CA ARG A 179 3.86 -6.16 6.51
C ARG A 179 4.60 -5.24 7.47
N ASP A 180 5.35 -5.80 8.40
CA ASP A 180 6.16 -5.06 9.38
C ASP A 180 7.28 -4.26 8.71
N ALA A 181 7.80 -4.75 7.60
CA ALA A 181 8.78 -4.05 6.79
C ALA A 181 8.19 -2.97 5.88
N GLY A 182 6.87 -2.93 5.69
CA GLY A 182 6.24 -2.04 4.72
C GLY A 182 6.52 -2.42 3.27
N ILE A 183 6.74 -3.72 2.98
CA ILE A 183 6.78 -4.25 1.60
C ILE A 183 5.36 -4.49 1.10
N MET A 184 4.45 -4.82 2.01
CA MET A 184 3.03 -4.89 1.73
C MET A 184 2.24 -4.38 2.92
N PHE A 185 0.97 -4.08 2.71
CA PHE A 185 0.02 -3.94 3.81
C PHE A 185 -1.28 -4.60 3.38
N LEU A 186 -1.97 -5.26 4.31
CA LEU A 186 -2.99 -6.25 3.95
C LEU A 186 -2.39 -7.30 3.00
N ASP A 187 -2.91 -7.35 1.77
CA ASP A 187 -2.43 -8.15 0.64
C ASP A 187 -2.05 -7.24 -0.54
N ILE A 188 -1.86 -5.94 -0.29
CA ILE A 188 -1.51 -4.92 -1.29
C ILE A 188 0.00 -4.74 -1.28
N VAL A 189 0.62 -4.88 -2.45
CA VAL A 189 2.04 -4.56 -2.69
C VAL A 189 2.10 -3.23 -3.44
N PRO A 190 2.58 -2.15 -2.80
CA PRO A 190 2.63 -0.82 -3.43
C PRO A 190 3.65 -0.76 -4.56
N ALA A 191 3.38 0.05 -5.58
CA ALA A 191 4.27 0.22 -6.73
C ALA A 191 5.73 0.55 -6.35
N PRO A 192 6.02 1.47 -5.39
CA PRO A 192 7.40 1.86 -5.08
C PRO A 192 8.33 0.70 -4.70
N VAL A 193 7.80 -0.36 -4.07
CA VAL A 193 8.62 -1.51 -3.65
C VAL A 193 8.78 -2.56 -4.75
N LEU A 194 8.07 -2.41 -5.87
CA LEU A 194 8.18 -3.30 -7.04
C LEU A 194 9.26 -2.82 -8.04
N GLU A 195 9.80 -1.62 -7.84
CA GLU A 195 10.81 -1.05 -8.73
C GLU A 195 12.17 -1.74 -8.60
N ALA A 196 12.86 -1.86 -9.74
CA ALA A 196 14.17 -2.51 -9.80
C ALA A 196 15.19 -1.87 -8.84
N GLU A 197 15.20 -0.54 -8.75
CA GLU A 197 16.07 0.24 -7.86
C GLU A 197 15.87 -0.17 -6.39
N PHE A 198 14.62 -0.38 -5.97
CA PHE A 198 14.32 -0.83 -4.62
C PHE A 198 14.79 -2.27 -4.40
N VAL A 199 14.47 -3.17 -5.33
CA VAL A 199 14.85 -4.60 -5.24
C VAL A 199 16.36 -4.76 -5.17
N GLU A 200 17.12 -4.07 -6.02
CA GLU A 200 18.59 -4.09 -6.03
C GLU A 200 19.18 -3.55 -4.72
N SER A 201 18.47 -2.62 -4.07
CA SER A 201 18.91 -2.07 -2.78
C SER A 201 18.73 -3.04 -1.58
N LEU A 202 18.09 -4.20 -1.78
CA LEU A 202 17.88 -5.20 -0.73
C LEU A 202 19.05 -6.20 -0.59
N GLY A 203 19.97 -6.26 -1.57
CA GLY A 203 21.15 -7.14 -1.58
C GLY A 203 21.02 -8.32 -2.53
#